data_AF-A0AAD7MII8-F1
#
_entry.id   AF-A0AAD7MII8-F1
#
_cell.length_a   1.000
_cell.length_b   1.000
_cell.length_c   1.000
_cell.angle_alpha   90.00
_cell.angle_beta   90.00
_cell.angle_gamma   90.00
#
_symmetry.space_group_name_H-M   'P 1'
#
loop_
_entity.id
_entity.type
_entity.pdbx_description
1 polymer ?
#
loop_
_entity_poly.entity_id
_entity_poly.type
_entity_poly.pdbx_seq_one_letter_code
_entity_poly.pdbx_strand_id
1 'polypeptide(L)' 'VSTIPVEIISQIFLECLPADGRVRPSPHRAPLLLAQICRRWREIALGTGQLW' A
#
# COMPACT_ATOMS: atom_id res chain seq x y z
N VAL A 1 -8.75 1.82 -20.85
CA VAL A 1 -8.81 1.88 -19.37
C VAL A 1 -7.52 2.51 -18.89
N SER A 2 -7.58 3.68 -18.26
CA SER A 2 -6.38 4.39 -17.78
C SER A 2 -5.82 3.67 -16.55
N THR A 3 -4.75 2.90 -16.72
CA THR A 3 -4.10 2.19 -15.63
C THR A 3 -3.20 3.15 -14.86
N ILE A 4 -3.48 3.36 -13.57
CA ILE A 4 -2.56 4.08 -12.69
C ILE A 4 -1.20 3.35 -12.69
N PRO A 5 -0.06 4.03 -12.89
CA PRO A 5 1.27 3.39 -12.85
C PRO A 5 1.56 2.70 -11.51
N VAL A 6 2.44 1.70 -11.51
CA VAL A 6 2.76 0.94 -10.28
C VAL A 6 3.45 1.83 -9.25
N GLU A 7 4.29 2.75 -9.71
CA GLU A 7 5.06 3.70 -8.93
C GLU A 7 4.15 4.60 -8.10
N ILE A 8 3.04 5.05 -8.70
CA ILE A 8 2.05 5.89 -8.03
C ILE A 8 1.31 5.10 -6.95
N ILE A 9 0.94 3.84 -7.22
CA ILE A 9 0.27 3.00 -6.23
C ILE A 9 1.22 2.68 -5.07
N SER A 10 2.48 2.35 -5.35
CA SER A 10 3.51 2.16 -4.31
C SER A 10 3.70 3.42 -3.48
N GLN A 11 3.78 4.60 -4.10
CA GLN A 11 3.89 5.87 -3.37
C GLN A 11 2.68 6.12 -2.46
N ILE A 12 1.45 5.86 -2.92
CA ILE A 12 0.25 5.94 -2.06
C ILE A 12 0.41 5.06 -0.81
N PHE A 13 0.90 3.83 -0.95
CA PHE A 13 1.11 2.96 0.20
C PHE A 13 2.17 3.49 1.16
N LEU A 14 3.26 4.08 0.66
CA LEU A 14 4.33 4.66 1.48
C LEU A 14 3.85 5.90 2.24
N GLU A 15 3.04 6.75 1.61
CA GLU A 15 2.43 7.94 2.26
C GLU A 15 1.41 7.56 3.35
N CYS A 16 0.93 6.31 3.37
CA CYS A 16 0.08 5.80 4.45
C CYS A 16 0.87 5.37 5.69
N LEU A 17 2.21 5.30 5.61
CA LEU A 17 3.04 4.90 6.74
C LEU A 17 3.12 6.04 7.76
N PRO A 18 3.08 5.72 9.06
CA PRO A 18 3.21 6.73 10.10
C PRO A 18 4.64 7.29 10.13
N ALA A 19 4.75 8.61 10.32
CA ALA A 19 6.03 9.32 10.33
C ALA A 19 6.98 8.90 11.47
N ASP A 20 6.44 8.28 12.54
CA ASP A 20 7.24 7.79 13.68
C ASP A 20 7.86 6.41 13.42
N GLY A 21 7.66 5.83 12.24
CA GLY A 21 8.21 4.54 11.83
C GLY A 21 7.55 3.33 12.50
N ARG A 22 6.52 3.53 13.35
CA ARG A 22 5.85 2.44 14.06
C ARG A 22 4.64 1.95 13.29
N VAL A 23 4.89 1.11 12.30
CA VAL A 23 3.82 0.45 11.55
C VAL A 23 3.16 -0.62 12.42
N ARG A 24 1.84 -0.50 12.63
CA ARG A 24 1.02 -1.59 13.17
C ARG A 24 0.14 -2.16 12.07
N PRO A 25 0.38 -3.40 11.62
CA PRO A 25 -0.45 -4.01 10.59
C PRO A 25 -1.88 -4.15 11.10
N SER A 26 -2.82 -3.56 10.38
CA SER A 26 -4.25 -3.64 10.66
C SER A 26 -5.01 -3.73 9.34
N PRO A 27 -5.85 -4.76 9.11
CA PRO A 27 -6.63 -4.87 7.89
C PRO A 27 -7.63 -3.71 7.72
N HIS A 28 -7.97 -3.02 8.81
CA HIS A 28 -8.92 -1.90 8.82
C HIS A 28 -8.23 -0.53 8.72
N ARG A 29 -6.91 -0.48 8.50
CA ARG A 29 -6.16 0.77 8.35
C ARG A 29 -5.29 0.72 7.10
N ALA A 30 -5.06 1.88 6.49
CA ALA A 30 -4.05 1.99 5.45
C ALA A 30 -2.65 1.67 6.04
N PRO A 31 -1.71 1.13 5.24
CA PRO A 31 -1.83 0.78 3.82
C PRO A 31 -2.67 -0.48 3.52
N LEU A 32 -2.86 -1.39 4.48
CA LEU A 32 -3.46 -2.72 4.24
C LEU A 32 -4.94 -2.70 3.85
N LEU A 33 -5.69 -1.66 4.26
CA LEU A 33 -7.06 -1.44 3.80
C LEU A 33 -7.10 -1.24 2.27
N LEU A 34 -6.15 -0.51 1.70
CA LEU A 34 -6.09 -0.22 0.27
C LEU A 34 -5.68 -1.46 -0.54
N ALA A 35 -4.88 -2.35 0.04
CA ALA A 35 -4.50 -3.62 -0.56
C ALA A 35 -5.70 -4.57 -0.77
N GLN A 36 -6.85 -4.30 -0.15
CA GLN A 36 -8.07 -5.10 -0.27
C GLN A 36 -9.00 -4.66 -1.42
N ILE A 37 -8.73 -3.52 -2.08
CA ILE A 37 -9.60 -2.98 -3.14
C ILE A 37 -9.67 -3.90 -4.36
N CYS A 38 -8.50 -4.35 -4.85
CA CYS A 38 -8.43 -5.25 -5.98
C CYS A 38 -7.12 -6.07 -5.98
N ARG A 39 -7.09 -7.14 -6.78
CA ARG A 39 -5.93 -8.04 -6.91
C ARG A 39 -4.64 -7.28 -7.26
N ARG A 40 -4.71 -6.31 -8.18
CA ARG A 40 -3.55 -5.53 -8.62
C ARG A 40 -2.93 -4.72 -7.47
N TRP A 41 -3.74 -4.07 -6.64
CA TRP A 41 -3.22 -3.29 -5.50
C TRP A 41 -2.59 -4.21 -4.44
N ARG A 42 -3.17 -5.38 -4.23
CA ARG A 42 -2.60 -6.41 -3.34
C ARG A 42 -1.23 -6.89 -3.82
N GLU A 43 -1.08 -7.17 -5.12
CA GLU A 43 0.19 -7.61 -5.71
C GLU A 43 1.27 -6.52 -5.57
N ILE A 44 0.90 -5.25 -5.76
CA ILE A 44 1.82 -4.12 -5.58
C ILE A 44 2.22 -3.94 -4.11
N ALA A 45 1.28 -4.05 -3.17
CA ALA A 45 1.59 -3.98 -1.74
C ALA A 45 2.56 -5.09 -1.31
N LEU A 46 2.33 -6.33 -1.76
CA LEU A 46 3.22 -7.47 -1.47
C LEU A 46 4.62 -7.29 -2.09
N GLY A 47 4.72 -6.66 -3.26
CA GLY A 47 5.99 -6.34 -3.90
C GLY A 47 6.72 -5.11 -3.34
N THR A 48 6.04 -4.26 -2.56
CA THR A 48 6.64 -3.05 -1.99
C THR A 48 7.31 -3.38 -0.67
N GLY A 49 8.61 -3.73 -0.73
CA GLY A 49 9.40 -4.17 0.43
C GLY A 49 9.43 -3.18 1.62
N GLN A 50 9.27 -1.89 1.36
CA GLN A 50 9.25 -0.83 2.36
C GLN A 50 8.00 -0.82 3.27
N LEU A 51 6.98 -1.63 2.97
CA LEU A 51 5.77 -1.76 3.81
C LEU A 51 5.92 -2.78 4.95
N TRP A 52 7.04 -3.51 4.99
CA TRP A 52 7.33 -4.61 5.92
C TRP A 52 8.59 -4.29 6.74
#